data_AF-A0A3N0YM16-F1
#
_entry.id   AF-A0A3N0YM16-F1
#
_cell.length_a   1.000
_cell.length_b   1.000
_cell.length_c   1.000
_cell.angle_alpha   90.00
_cell.angle_beta   90.00
_cell.angle_gamma   90.00
#
_symmetry.space_group_name_H-M   'P 1'
#
loop_
_entity.id
_entity.type
_entity.pdbx_description
1 polymer ?
#
loop_
_entity_poly.entity_id
_entity_poly.type
_entity_poly.pdbx_seq_one_letter_code
_entity_poly.pdbx_strand_id
1 'polypeptide(L)'
;MMDVLSIILTDKLLSGLCLLCEVGGAVREVTGYTATYRHIISTDAGDEEGDCLHIRTGFHHIIEGFPNCVVADGVINFFMARTEKIREVGFDPRLARVGHLAFFIDGLGTLHVGSCDDIIISHASKIKGMLPWGQNEVDKAYSKFRYESTDDTSINEYDLYYLKNHFKCVTSN
;
A
#
# COMPACT_ATOMS: atom_id res chain seq x y z
N MET A 1 -5.71 9.59 4.67
CA MET A 1 -6.00 8.16 4.93
C MET A 1 -6.45 7.47 3.64
N MET A 2 -5.57 6.61 3.13
CA MET A 2 -5.89 5.61 2.11
C MET A 2 -6.45 4.40 2.85
N ASP A 3 -7.66 3.95 2.51
CA ASP A 3 -8.15 2.70 3.08
C ASP A 3 -7.41 1.57 2.36
N VAL A 4 -6.53 0.88 3.08
CA VAL A 4 -5.90 -0.33 2.54
C VAL A 4 -6.93 -1.45 2.66
N LEU A 5 -7.63 -1.73 1.57
CA LEU A 5 -8.49 -2.90 1.45
C LEU A 5 -7.63 -4.08 0.99
N SER A 6 -6.89 -4.69 1.93
CA SER A 6 -6.17 -5.93 1.67
C SER A 6 -7.16 -7.09 1.56
N ILE A 7 -7.61 -7.40 0.35
CA ILE A 7 -8.44 -8.57 0.08
C ILE A 7 -7.49 -9.77 -0.09
N ILE A 8 -7.22 -10.48 1.00
CA ILE A 8 -6.50 -11.77 0.97
C ILE A 8 -7.48 -12.84 0.43
N LEU A 9 -7.58 -12.95 -0.89
CA LEU A 9 -8.33 -14.01 -1.56
C LEU A 9 -7.38 -15.08 -2.10
N THR A 10 -7.74 -16.34 -1.88
CA THR A 10 -6.90 -17.51 -2.11
C THR A 10 -6.63 -17.82 -3.60
N ASP A 11 -5.34 -17.80 -3.93
CA ASP A 11 -4.57 -18.64 -4.86
C ASP A 11 -4.87 -18.65 -6.38
N LYS A 12 -6.10 -18.41 -6.85
CA LYS A 12 -6.39 -18.60 -8.29
C LYS A 12 -5.76 -17.56 -9.22
N LEU A 13 -5.71 -16.29 -8.82
CA LEU A 13 -5.14 -15.20 -9.64
C LEU A 13 -3.60 -15.21 -9.67
N LEU A 14 -2.95 -15.68 -8.60
CA LEU A 14 -1.48 -15.70 -8.48
C LEU A 14 -0.84 -16.91 -9.19
N SER A 15 -1.61 -17.95 -9.48
CA SER A 15 -1.12 -19.17 -10.14
C SER A 15 -0.48 -18.92 -11.52
N GLY A 16 -0.90 -17.87 -12.24
CA GLY A 16 -0.32 -17.46 -13.52
C GLY A 16 0.95 -16.58 -13.40
N LEU A 17 1.19 -16.01 -12.22
CA LEU A 17 2.31 -15.11 -11.91
C LEU A 17 3.15 -15.71 -10.78
N CYS A 18 3.67 -16.93 -10.99
CA CYS A 18 4.31 -17.75 -9.96
C CYS A 18 5.43 -17.04 -9.18
N LEU A 19 6.12 -16.08 -9.81
CA LEU A 19 7.21 -15.31 -9.22
C LEU A 19 6.73 -14.19 -8.26
N LEU A 20 5.49 -13.72 -8.38
CA LEU A 20 4.98 -12.64 -7.54
C LEU A 20 4.39 -13.15 -6.25
N CYS A 21 4.71 -12.47 -5.15
CA CYS A 21 4.12 -12.71 -3.83
C CYS A 21 2.74 -12.06 -3.72
N GLU A 22 2.55 -10.92 -4.39
CA GLU A 22 1.30 -10.18 -4.44
C GLU A 22 1.12 -9.38 -5.72
N VAL A 23 -0.14 -9.06 -6.02
CA VAL A 23 -0.56 -8.31 -7.20
C VAL A 23 -1.61 -7.28 -6.79
N GLY A 24 -1.28 -6.00 -6.98
CA GLY A 24 -2.22 -4.89 -6.91
C GLY A 24 -2.78 -4.52 -8.28
N GLY A 25 -3.60 -3.46 -8.31
CA GLY A 25 -4.16 -2.97 -9.56
C GLY A 25 -4.38 -1.47 -9.58
N ALA A 26 -5.44 -1.03 -10.26
CA ALA A 26 -5.84 0.37 -10.31
C ALA A 26 -7.11 0.62 -9.48
N VAL A 27 -7.19 1.81 -8.90
CA VAL A 27 -8.35 2.27 -8.15
C VAL A 27 -9.06 3.34 -8.94
N ARG A 28 -10.35 3.15 -9.20
CA ARG A 28 -11.19 4.13 -9.87
C ARG A 28 -11.98 4.95 -8.85
N GLU A 29 -11.72 6.25 -8.85
CA GLU A 29 -12.46 7.22 -8.05
C GLU A 29 -13.86 7.47 -8.64
N VAL A 30 -14.75 8.02 -7.84
CA VAL A 30 -16.14 8.32 -8.25
C VAL A 30 -16.20 9.39 -9.35
N THR A 31 -15.15 10.19 -9.51
CA THR A 31 -14.99 11.13 -10.63
C THR A 31 -14.68 10.44 -11.97
N GLY A 32 -14.43 9.14 -11.96
CA GLY A 32 -13.97 8.37 -13.12
C GLY A 32 -12.44 8.35 -13.29
N TYR A 33 -11.70 9.15 -12.51
CA TYR A 33 -10.25 9.12 -12.50
C TYR A 33 -9.75 7.76 -11.99
N THR A 34 -8.75 7.19 -12.66
CA THR A 34 -8.17 5.88 -12.30
C THR A 34 -6.70 6.08 -11.91
N ALA A 35 -6.34 5.62 -10.72
CA ALA A 35 -4.99 5.73 -10.16
C ALA A 35 -4.38 4.34 -9.96
N THR A 36 -3.13 4.15 -10.35
CA THR A 36 -2.41 2.87 -10.19
C THR A 36 -1.35 2.90 -9.10
N TYR A 37 -1.05 4.09 -8.55
CA TYR A 37 -0.02 4.43 -7.55
C TYR A 37 0.96 3.29 -7.27
N ARG A 38 2.12 3.39 -7.93
CA ARG A 38 3.19 2.39 -7.95
C ARG A 38 4.47 3.05 -7.47
N HIS A 39 5.23 2.35 -6.62
CA HIS A 39 6.51 2.83 -6.14
C HIS A 39 7.68 1.98 -6.56
N ILE A 40 8.81 2.65 -6.75
CA ILE A 40 10.15 2.08 -6.67
C ILE A 40 10.75 2.55 -5.35
N ILE A 41 11.27 1.61 -4.57
CA ILE A 41 11.93 1.88 -3.30
C ILE A 41 13.38 1.40 -3.41
N SER A 42 14.32 2.27 -3.09
CA SER A 42 15.76 1.95 -3.07
C SER A 42 16.40 2.42 -1.78
N THR A 43 17.52 1.81 -1.43
CA THR A 43 18.32 2.19 -0.25
C THR A 43 19.73 2.58 -0.67
N ASP A 44 20.25 3.64 -0.05
CA ASP A 44 21.66 4.02 -0.13
C ASP A 44 22.32 3.70 1.22
N ALA A 45 23.51 3.11 1.17
CA ALA A 45 24.28 2.78 2.37
C ALA A 45 24.63 4.06 3.14
N GLY A 46 24.32 4.07 4.42
CA GLY A 46 24.61 5.18 5.32
C GLY A 46 25.83 4.94 6.20
N ASP A 47 25.75 5.40 7.44
CA ASP A 47 26.78 5.23 8.47
C ASP A 47 26.21 4.49 9.69
N GLU A 48 26.85 4.60 10.85
CA GLU A 48 26.43 3.96 12.09
C GLU A 48 25.01 4.36 12.55
N GLU A 49 24.49 5.50 12.07
CA GLU A 49 23.12 5.96 12.38
C GLU A 49 22.07 5.32 11.46
N GLY A 50 22.49 4.64 10.38
CA GLY A 50 21.60 3.90 9.49
C GLY A 50 21.59 4.36 8.04
N ASP A 51 20.82 3.64 7.23
CA ASP A 51 20.74 3.79 5.78
C ASP A 51 19.74 4.88 5.36
N CYS A 52 19.73 5.21 4.08
CA CYS A 52 18.83 6.21 3.49
C CYS A 52 17.84 5.56 2.53
N LEU A 53 16.54 5.79 2.77
CA LEU A 53 15.45 5.27 1.97
C LEU A 53 15.00 6.27 0.91
N HIS A 54 14.80 5.80 -0.31
CA HIS A 54 14.32 6.60 -1.43
C HIS A 54 13.06 5.98 -2.02
N ILE A 55 11.96 6.72 -1.99
CA ILE A 55 10.66 6.30 -2.50
C ILE A 55 10.35 7.17 -3.72
N ARG A 56 10.14 6.53 -4.87
CA ARG A 56 9.86 7.23 -6.14
C ARG A 56 8.60 6.65 -6.75
N THR A 57 7.78 7.49 -7.36
CA THR A 57 6.68 6.99 -8.19
C THR A 57 7.22 6.32 -9.45
N GLY A 58 6.81 5.09 -9.74
CA GLY A 58 7.31 4.35 -10.91
C GLY A 58 7.14 2.85 -10.83
N PHE A 59 7.77 2.15 -11.76
CA PHE A 59 7.86 0.68 -11.82
C PHE A 59 9.17 0.26 -12.50
N HIS A 60 9.65 -0.95 -12.24
CA HIS A 60 10.94 -1.44 -12.73
C HIS A 60 10.87 -1.89 -14.20
N HIS A 61 9.95 -2.78 -14.53
CA HIS A 61 9.76 -3.30 -15.89
C HIS A 61 8.39 -3.98 -16.05
N ILE A 62 7.99 -4.21 -17.31
CA ILE A 62 6.78 -4.97 -17.66
C ILE A 62 7.02 -6.45 -17.43
N ILE A 63 6.01 -7.17 -16.95
CA ILE A 63 6.07 -8.62 -16.72
C ILE A 63 5.87 -9.35 -18.05
N GLU A 64 6.80 -10.26 -18.36
CA GLU A 64 6.72 -11.07 -19.58
C GLU A 64 5.41 -11.90 -19.62
N GLY A 65 4.70 -11.82 -20.74
CA GLY A 65 3.40 -12.48 -20.92
C GLY A 65 2.20 -11.72 -20.34
N PHE A 66 2.42 -10.65 -19.57
CA PHE A 66 1.37 -9.84 -18.94
C PHE A 66 1.59 -8.34 -19.22
N PRO A 67 1.22 -7.83 -20.40
CA PRO A 67 1.60 -6.49 -20.88
C PRO A 67 1.01 -5.34 -20.05
N ASN A 68 -0.08 -5.57 -19.33
CA ASN A 68 -0.71 -4.58 -18.45
C ASN A 68 -0.15 -4.62 -17.01
N CYS A 69 0.79 -5.53 -16.73
CA CYS A 69 1.36 -5.76 -15.42
C CYS A 69 2.83 -5.34 -15.37
N VAL A 70 3.23 -4.71 -14.27
CA VAL A 70 4.60 -4.25 -14.04
C VAL A 70 5.11 -4.69 -12.66
N VAL A 71 6.42 -4.82 -12.52
CA VAL A 71 7.09 -5.03 -11.23
C VAL A 71 7.26 -3.69 -10.52
N ALA A 72 6.87 -3.62 -9.26
CA ALA A 72 7.00 -2.46 -8.38
C ALA A 72 7.48 -2.91 -6.99
N ASP A 73 7.69 -1.97 -6.08
CA ASP A 73 8.00 -2.23 -4.67
C ASP A 73 6.84 -1.86 -3.75
N GLY A 74 5.88 -1.08 -4.24
CA GLY A 74 4.64 -0.75 -3.52
C GLY A 74 3.49 -0.44 -4.47
N VAL A 75 2.27 -0.76 -4.07
CA VAL A 75 1.05 -0.63 -4.91
C VAL A 75 -0.09 0.06 -4.17
N ILE A 76 -1.08 0.55 -4.94
CA ILE A 76 -2.21 1.31 -4.41
C ILE A 76 -3.23 0.44 -3.69
N ASN A 77 -3.63 0.85 -2.47
CA ASN A 77 -4.83 0.51 -1.67
C ASN A 77 -5.28 -0.95 -1.52
N PHE A 78 -5.14 -1.82 -2.51
CA PHE A 78 -5.54 -3.20 -2.49
C PHE A 78 -4.51 -4.03 -3.23
N PHE A 79 -4.35 -5.25 -2.76
CA PHE A 79 -3.61 -6.28 -3.43
C PHE A 79 -4.19 -7.64 -3.06
N MET A 80 -3.94 -8.61 -3.92
CA MET A 80 -4.15 -10.02 -3.64
C MET A 80 -2.80 -10.68 -3.49
N ALA A 81 -2.66 -11.53 -2.48
CA ALA A 81 -1.37 -12.09 -2.13
C ALA A 81 -1.44 -13.51 -1.58
N ARG A 82 -0.32 -14.24 -1.68
CA ARG A 82 -0.16 -15.55 -1.04
C ARG A 82 -0.11 -15.34 0.47
N THR A 83 -1.03 -15.96 1.20
CA THR A 83 -1.14 -15.83 2.66
C THR A 83 0.16 -16.13 3.38
N GLU A 84 0.90 -17.15 2.95
CA GLU A 84 2.21 -17.49 3.53
C GLU A 84 3.20 -16.32 3.43
N LYS A 85 3.29 -15.66 2.27
CA LYS A 85 4.22 -14.56 2.03
C LYS A 85 3.86 -13.29 2.77
N ILE A 86 2.58 -12.95 2.86
CA ILE A 86 2.17 -11.79 3.66
C ILE A 86 2.37 -12.02 5.15
N ARG A 87 2.25 -13.27 5.62
CA ARG A 87 2.49 -13.61 7.03
C ARG A 87 3.97 -13.57 7.41
N GLU A 88 4.88 -13.80 6.46
CA GLU A 88 6.32 -13.64 6.67
C GLU A 88 6.69 -12.17 6.95
N VAL A 89 6.08 -11.22 6.22
CA VAL A 89 6.30 -9.78 6.43
C VAL A 89 5.52 -9.28 7.66
N GLY A 90 4.23 -9.60 7.73
CA GLY A 90 3.33 -9.17 8.80
C GLY A 90 2.94 -7.70 8.73
N PHE A 91 1.82 -7.35 9.36
CA PHE A 91 1.40 -5.96 9.53
C PHE A 91 1.69 -5.51 10.96
N ASP A 92 2.29 -4.33 11.13
CA ASP A 92 2.49 -3.76 12.46
C ASP A 92 1.13 -3.32 13.04
N PRO A 93 0.65 -3.92 14.15
CA PRO A 93 -0.64 -3.57 14.72
C PRO A 93 -0.71 -2.12 15.23
N ARG A 94 0.44 -1.45 15.44
CA ARG A 94 0.50 -0.02 15.79
C ARG A 94 0.20 0.88 14.60
N LEU A 95 0.27 0.35 13.39
CA LEU A 95 -0.01 1.00 12.11
C LEU A 95 -1.37 0.56 11.53
N ALA A 96 -2.35 0.22 12.37
CA ALA A 96 -3.62 -0.31 11.89
C ALA A 96 -4.42 0.65 10.96
N ARG A 97 -4.08 1.95 10.92
CA ARG A 97 -4.81 3.00 10.16
C ARG A 97 -3.91 3.89 9.27
N VAL A 98 -2.60 3.79 9.44
CA VAL A 98 -1.55 4.59 8.76
C VAL A 98 -0.40 3.65 8.38
N GLY A 99 0.55 4.05 7.55
CA GLY A 99 1.70 3.21 7.23
C GLY A 99 1.49 2.25 6.06
N HIS A 100 0.75 2.68 5.03
CA HIS A 100 0.58 1.90 3.80
C HIS A 100 1.94 1.46 3.20
N LEU A 101 2.90 2.39 3.13
CA LEU A 101 4.25 2.08 2.64
C LEU A 101 5.08 1.27 3.63
N ALA A 102 4.77 1.32 4.92
CA ALA A 102 5.54 0.61 5.93
C ALA A 102 5.52 -0.91 5.72
N PHE A 103 4.37 -1.48 5.35
CA PHE A 103 4.27 -2.89 5.01
C PHE A 103 5.23 -3.27 3.86
N PHE A 104 5.25 -2.48 2.80
CA PHE A 104 6.11 -2.72 1.64
C PHE A 104 7.60 -2.56 1.99
N ILE A 105 7.92 -1.55 2.81
CA ILE A 105 9.29 -1.32 3.29
C ILE A 105 9.77 -2.48 4.16
N ASP A 106 8.93 -3.03 5.03
CA ASP A 106 9.26 -4.21 5.82
C ASP A 106 9.44 -5.46 4.94
N GLY A 107 8.79 -5.50 3.78
CA GLY A 107 8.90 -6.56 2.78
C GLY A 107 10.02 -6.36 1.76
N LEU A 108 10.80 -5.27 1.82
CA LEU A 108 11.81 -4.98 0.79
C LEU A 108 12.81 -6.14 0.64
N GLY A 109 13.06 -6.54 -0.61
CA GLY A 109 13.98 -7.64 -0.93
C GLY A 109 13.43 -9.05 -0.67
N THR A 110 12.24 -9.20 -0.07
CA THR A 110 11.58 -10.51 0.16
C THR A 110 10.25 -10.63 -0.56
N LEU A 111 9.51 -9.52 -0.67
CA LEU A 111 8.21 -9.45 -1.30
C LEU A 111 8.35 -9.04 -2.77
N HIS A 112 7.99 -9.94 -3.69
CA HIS A 112 7.90 -9.62 -5.11
C HIS A 112 6.52 -9.06 -5.42
N VAL A 113 6.45 -7.78 -5.76
CA VAL A 113 5.19 -7.05 -5.93
C VAL A 113 4.92 -6.75 -7.40
N GLY A 114 3.72 -7.07 -7.87
CA GLY A 114 3.24 -6.67 -9.20
C GLY A 114 2.05 -5.71 -9.13
N SER A 115 1.86 -4.94 -10.19
CA SER A 115 0.68 -4.06 -10.37
C SER A 115 0.15 -4.18 -11.78
N CYS A 116 -1.13 -4.48 -11.95
CA CYS A 116 -1.80 -4.57 -13.25
C CYS A 116 -2.85 -3.46 -13.44
N ASP A 117 -2.74 -2.61 -14.46
CA ASP A 117 -3.69 -1.48 -14.63
C ASP A 117 -5.04 -1.84 -15.25
N ASP A 118 -5.18 -3.06 -15.76
CA ASP A 118 -6.45 -3.62 -16.24
C ASP A 118 -7.30 -4.27 -15.13
N ILE A 119 -6.73 -4.46 -13.94
CA ILE A 119 -7.45 -4.90 -12.73
C ILE A 119 -7.90 -3.67 -11.96
N ILE A 120 -9.18 -3.32 -12.07
CA ILE A 120 -9.69 -2.04 -11.54
C ILE A 120 -10.75 -2.27 -10.48
N ILE A 121 -10.52 -1.74 -9.28
CA ILE A 121 -11.51 -1.69 -8.19
C ILE A 121 -11.99 -0.25 -8.03
N SER A 122 -13.30 -0.06 -7.89
CA SER A 122 -13.87 1.28 -7.64
C SER A 122 -13.82 1.62 -6.16
N HIS A 123 -13.30 2.81 -5.84
CA HIS A 123 -13.27 3.33 -4.48
C HIS A 123 -14.64 3.88 -4.08
N ALA A 124 -15.03 3.71 -2.82
CA ALA A 124 -16.23 4.33 -2.29
C ALA A 124 -16.06 5.87 -2.22
N SER A 125 -17.11 6.64 -2.52
CA SER A 125 -17.03 8.11 -2.49
C SER A 125 -16.68 8.63 -1.10
N LYS A 126 -15.52 9.28 -0.96
CA LYS A 126 -15.19 10.03 0.27
C LYS A 126 -16.11 11.24 0.45
N ILE A 127 -16.67 11.77 -0.64
CA ILE A 127 -17.53 12.95 -0.65
C ILE A 127 -18.79 12.74 0.19
N LYS A 128 -19.42 11.55 0.12
CA LYS A 128 -20.60 11.26 0.95
C LYS A 128 -20.30 11.38 2.45
N GLY A 129 -19.14 10.91 2.90
CA GLY A 129 -18.72 10.99 4.30
C GLY A 129 -18.19 12.37 4.74
N MET A 130 -17.88 13.27 3.81
CA MET A 130 -17.41 14.64 4.11
C MET A 130 -18.53 15.69 4.04
N LEU A 131 -19.61 15.42 3.32
CA LEU A 131 -20.74 16.34 3.23
C LEU A 131 -21.56 16.31 4.54
N PRO A 132 -21.97 17.48 5.10
CA PRO A 132 -22.82 17.55 6.28
C PRO A 132 -24.24 16.97 6.07
N TRP A 133 -24.62 16.74 4.81
CA TRP A 133 -25.95 16.33 4.37
C TRP A 133 -25.85 15.07 3.52
N GLY A 134 -26.88 14.21 3.59
CA GLY A 134 -26.95 12.99 2.77
C GLY A 134 -26.20 11.77 3.32
N GLN A 135 -25.67 11.85 4.54
CA GLN A 135 -25.13 10.69 5.26
C GLN A 135 -26.26 9.88 5.88
N ASN A 136 -26.30 8.57 5.62
CA ASN A 136 -27.17 7.66 6.35
C ASN A 136 -26.52 7.28 7.70
N GLU A 137 -27.28 6.58 8.56
CA GLU A 137 -26.79 6.18 9.89
C GLU A 137 -25.57 5.23 9.81
N VAL A 138 -25.44 4.44 8.74
CA VAL A 138 -24.28 3.56 8.51
C VAL A 138 -23.04 4.38 8.17
N ASP A 139 -23.16 5.40 7.32
CA ASP A 139 -22.07 6.28 6.92
C ASP A 139 -21.52 7.05 8.14
N LYS A 140 -22.41 7.55 9.00
CA LYS A 140 -22.04 8.20 10.26
C LYS A 140 -21.38 7.22 11.23
N ALA A 141 -21.90 6.00 11.34
CA ALA A 141 -21.30 4.98 12.20
C ALA A 141 -19.92 4.53 11.69
N TYR A 142 -19.71 4.52 10.37
CA TYR A 142 -18.44 4.12 9.75
C TYR A 142 -17.38 5.24 9.79
N SER A 143 -17.78 6.51 9.77
CA SER A 143 -16.84 7.65 9.73
C SER A 143 -15.84 7.66 10.89
N LYS A 144 -16.24 7.18 12.07
CA LYS A 144 -15.38 7.02 13.25
C LYS A 144 -14.22 6.04 13.07
N PHE A 145 -14.33 5.11 12.12
CA PHE A 145 -13.27 4.17 11.77
C PHE A 145 -12.41 4.66 10.60
N ARG A 146 -12.92 5.62 9.83
CA ARG A 146 -12.30 6.16 8.62
C ARG A 146 -11.37 7.34 8.89
N TYR A 147 -11.65 8.12 9.95
CA TYR A 147 -10.86 9.28 10.32
C TYR A 147 -10.32 9.08 11.73
N GLU A 148 -9.01 9.26 11.90
CA GLU A 148 -8.36 9.20 13.21
C GLU A 148 -8.87 10.32 14.12
N SER A 149 -9.04 9.99 15.40
CA SER A 149 -9.27 11.00 16.44
C SER A 149 -7.97 11.77 16.70
N THR A 150 -8.08 13.06 17.00
CA THR A 150 -6.92 13.92 17.33
C THR A 150 -6.08 13.45 18.53
N ASP A 151 -6.60 12.53 19.35
CA ASP A 151 -5.93 11.92 20.51
C ASP A 151 -5.19 10.61 20.19
N ASP A 152 -5.33 10.05 18.98
CA ASP A 152 -4.45 8.97 18.54
C ASP A 152 -3.07 9.62 18.30
N THR A 153 -2.15 9.43 19.24
CA THR A 153 -0.73 9.74 19.06
C THR A 153 -0.20 8.92 17.89
N SER A 154 -0.42 9.40 16.67
CA SER A 154 0.02 8.75 15.45
C SER A 154 1.53 8.61 15.54
N ILE A 155 2.02 7.38 15.69
CA ILE A 155 3.44 7.11 15.57
C ILE A 155 3.84 7.63 14.19
N ASN A 156 4.81 8.54 14.16
CA ASN A 156 5.30 9.09 12.92
C ASN A 156 5.87 7.92 12.08
N GLU A 157 5.43 7.77 10.82
CA GLU A 157 5.91 6.72 9.93
C GLU A 157 7.45 6.74 9.82
N TYR A 158 8.05 7.93 9.85
CA TYR A 158 9.52 8.08 9.82
C TYR A 158 10.20 7.51 11.07
N ASP A 159 9.60 7.63 12.26
CA ASP A 159 10.15 7.05 13.48
C ASP A 159 10.13 5.52 13.40
N LEU A 160 9.12 4.95 12.74
CA LEU A 160 9.06 3.50 12.50
C LEU A 160 10.10 3.04 11.50
N TYR A 161 10.31 3.78 10.41
CA TYR A 161 11.38 3.47 9.46
C TYR A 161 12.76 3.48 10.12
N TYR A 162 13.01 4.43 11.02
CA TYR A 162 14.23 4.45 11.81
C TYR A 162 14.30 3.29 12.81
N LEU A 163 13.33 3.15 13.71
CA LEU A 163 13.40 2.21 14.82
C LEU A 163 13.34 0.74 14.38
N LYS A 164 12.63 0.44 13.29
CA LYS A 164 12.45 -0.95 12.81
C LYS A 164 13.46 -1.32 11.74
N ASN A 165 13.70 -0.41 10.79
CA ASN A 165 14.49 -0.69 9.60
C ASN A 165 15.84 0.02 9.59
N HIS A 166 16.16 0.80 10.63
CA HIS A 166 17.40 1.55 10.76
C HIS A 166 17.65 2.51 9.58
N PHE A 167 16.57 3.15 9.10
CA PHE A 167 16.66 4.21 8.09
C PHE A 167 16.70 5.58 8.76
N LYS A 168 17.85 6.26 8.71
CA LYS A 168 18.02 7.61 9.27
C LYS A 168 17.45 8.72 8.40
N CYS A 169 17.25 8.44 7.12
CA CYS A 169 16.72 9.42 6.19
C CYS A 169 15.73 8.79 5.21
N VAL A 170 14.74 9.58 4.80
CA VAL A 170 13.75 9.18 3.83
C VAL A 170 13.52 10.33 2.85
N THR A 171 13.50 10.00 1.56
CA THR A 171 13.13 10.94 0.50
C THR A 171 11.96 10.37 -0.30
N SER A 172 10.98 11.21 -0.61
CA SER A 172 9.79 10.84 -1.37
C SER A 172 9.47 11.94 -2.38
N ASN A 173 9.18 11.58 -3.63
CA ASN A 173 8.84 12.51 -4.71
C ASN A 173 7.76 11.95 -5.65
#